data_AF-A0A3B9JKI9-F1
#
_entry.id   AF-A0A3B9JKI9-F1
#
_cell.length_a   1.000
_cell.length_b   1.000
_cell.length_c   1.000
_cell.angle_alpha   90.00
_cell.angle_beta   90.00
_cell.angle_gamma   90.00
#
_symmetry.space_group_name_H-M   'P 1'
#
loop_
_entity.id
_entity.type
_entity.pdbx_description
1 polymer ?
#
loop_
_entity_poly.entity_id
_entity_poly.type
_entity_poly.pdbx_seq_one_letter_code
_entity_poly.pdbx_strand_id
1 'polypeptide(L)'
;MHFLNGISNWGKDAIFTIHAVKGDVTVVPDNRSYVIKFRSVEKFENIVVKLDGLDCPFETVYDDSLLSQSIIVKQVETQQTLEIYIKDIKSAENLVEKDAMELIAEAQIEYVLKEELIALISQEKNEKVLISELASMIDGDLFGALIEIITAR
;
A
#
# COMPACT_ATOMS: atom_id res chain seq x y z
N MET A 1 -11.15 -12.51 -12.55
CA MET A 1 -10.75 -11.56 -11.50
C MET A 1 -11.93 -11.44 -10.53
N HIS A 2 -11.88 -12.11 -9.38
CA HIS A 2 -12.94 -12.04 -8.37
C HIS A 2 -12.57 -10.93 -7.38
N PHE A 3 -13.35 -9.87 -7.35
CA PHE A 3 -13.16 -8.78 -6.40
C PHE A 3 -13.73 -9.22 -5.04
N LEU A 4 -12.86 -9.38 -4.04
CA LEU A 4 -13.27 -9.58 -2.66
C LEU A 4 -13.71 -8.21 -2.12
N ASN A 5 -14.97 -8.10 -1.72
CA ASN A 5 -15.52 -6.91 -1.06
C ASN A 5 -14.98 -6.84 0.38
N GLY A 6 -13.78 -6.28 0.55
CA GLY A 6 -13.27 -5.87 1.86
C GLY A 6 -13.85 -4.50 2.24
N ILE A 7 -14.39 -4.37 3.45
CA ILE A 7 -14.70 -3.08 4.06
C ILE A 7 -13.51 -2.74 4.95
N SER A 8 -12.92 -1.57 4.75
CA SER A 8 -11.81 -1.07 5.55
C SER A 8 -12.23 0.21 6.27
N ASN A 9 -12.20 0.19 7.61
CA ASN A 9 -12.35 1.40 8.42
C ASN A 9 -10.96 1.85 8.86
N TRP A 10 -10.48 2.94 8.26
CA TRP A 10 -9.12 3.44 8.48
C TRP A 10 -9.11 4.58 9.50
N GLY A 11 -8.23 4.45 10.49
CA GLY A 11 -7.93 5.43 11.52
C GLY A 11 -6.62 5.02 12.20
N LYS A 12 -6.39 5.46 13.44
CA LYS A 12 -5.25 4.98 14.25
C LYS A 12 -5.29 3.45 14.43
N ASP A 13 -6.50 2.91 14.53
CA ASP A 13 -6.77 1.48 14.55
C ASP A 13 -7.54 1.13 13.27
N ALA A 14 -7.20 0.01 12.65
CA ALA A 14 -7.79 -0.46 11.40
C ALA A 14 -8.28 -1.90 11.52
N ILE A 15 -9.37 -2.21 10.82
CA ILE A 15 -9.87 -3.57 10.66
C ILE A 15 -9.98 -3.86 9.17
N PHE A 16 -9.37 -4.98 8.75
CA PHE A 16 -9.50 -5.53 7.42
C PHE A 16 -10.21 -6.88 7.50
N THR A 17 -11.30 -7.04 6.75
CA THR A 17 -12.14 -8.24 6.82
C THR A 17 -12.28 -8.89 5.44
N ILE A 18 -12.02 -10.21 5.39
CA ILE A 18 -12.40 -11.08 4.29
C ILE A 18 -13.56 -11.94 4.78
N HIS A 19 -14.76 -11.68 4.27
CA HIS A 19 -15.95 -12.44 4.63
C HIS A 19 -15.92 -13.86 4.08
N ALA A 20 -16.53 -14.77 4.84
CA ALA A 20 -16.89 -16.10 4.37
C ALA A 20 -17.56 -16.04 2.99
N VAL A 21 -17.22 -17.00 2.13
CA VAL A 21 -17.80 -17.12 0.80
C VAL A 21 -19.29 -17.42 0.92
N LYS A 22 -20.09 -16.71 0.12
CA LYS A 22 -21.54 -16.90 0.02
C LYS A 22 -21.88 -17.37 -1.40
N GLY A 23 -22.92 -18.19 -1.52
CA GLY A 23 -23.38 -18.71 -2.81
C GLY A 23 -22.89 -20.13 -3.08
N ASP A 24 -22.64 -20.46 -4.35
CA ASP A 24 -22.19 -21.79 -4.75
C ASP A 24 -20.72 -22.03 -4.36
N VAL A 25 -20.52 -22.80 -3.29
CA VAL A 25 -19.20 -23.13 -2.73
C VAL A 25 -18.50 -24.26 -3.48
N THR A 26 -19.15 -24.95 -4.43
CA THR A 26 -18.57 -26.11 -5.13
C THR A 26 -17.44 -25.76 -6.10
N VAL A 27 -17.37 -24.49 -6.51
CA VAL A 27 -16.35 -23.97 -7.43
C VAL A 27 -15.18 -23.28 -6.71
N VAL A 28 -15.18 -23.33 -5.38
CA VAL A 28 -14.27 -22.58 -4.53
C VAL A 28 -13.43 -23.58 -3.74
N PRO A 29 -12.10 -23.39 -3.62
CA PRO A 29 -11.29 -24.30 -2.82
C PRO A 29 -11.74 -24.28 -1.36
N ASP A 30 -11.73 -25.43 -0.68
CA ASP A 30 -12.11 -25.51 0.75
C ASP A 30 -11.26 -24.60 1.63
N ASN A 31 -9.98 -24.43 1.28
CA ASN A 31 -8.99 -23.67 2.04
C ASN A 31 -8.22 -22.68 1.16
N ARG A 32 -7.87 -21.53 1.73
CA ARG A 32 -7.01 -20.51 1.11
C ARG A 32 -5.92 -20.07 2.05
N SER A 33 -4.76 -19.74 1.49
CA SER A 33 -3.72 -19.00 2.20
C SER A 33 -3.68 -17.59 1.66
N TYR A 34 -3.64 -16.61 2.55
CA TYR A 34 -3.65 -15.19 2.21
C TYR A 34 -2.30 -14.54 2.53
N VAL A 35 -1.88 -13.65 1.64
CA VAL A 35 -0.81 -12.67 1.89
C VAL A 35 -1.45 -11.30 1.71
N ILE A 36 -1.69 -10.60 2.81
CA ILE A 36 -2.27 -9.25 2.83
C ILE A 36 -1.13 -8.27 2.99
N LYS A 37 -0.88 -7.42 1.99
CA LYS A 37 0.21 -6.45 1.99
C LYS A 37 -0.33 -5.03 2.16
N PHE A 38 0.10 -4.37 3.23
CA PHE A 38 -0.13 -2.96 3.51
C PHE A 38 1.08 -2.17 2.99
N ARG A 39 0.89 -1.25 2.05
CA ARG A 39 1.95 -0.39 1.48
C ARG A 39 1.95 0.99 2.12
N SER A 40 3.07 1.71 2.01
CA SER A 40 3.25 3.06 2.56
C SER A 40 2.96 3.13 4.05
N VAL A 41 3.38 2.10 4.80
CA VAL A 41 3.18 2.01 6.25
C VAL A 41 4.50 1.75 6.94
N GLU A 42 4.70 2.34 8.12
CA GLU A 42 5.79 1.93 8.99
C GLU A 42 5.58 0.48 9.45
N LYS A 43 6.65 -0.21 9.84
CA LYS A 43 6.55 -1.53 10.47
C LYS A 43 5.67 -1.44 11.72
N PHE A 44 4.67 -2.32 11.83
CA PHE A 44 3.80 -2.43 13.00
C PHE A 44 3.76 -3.85 13.55
N GLU A 45 3.61 -3.96 14.87
CA GLU A 45 3.65 -5.25 15.58
C GLU A 45 2.35 -5.57 16.35
N ASN A 46 1.51 -4.56 16.59
CA ASN A 46 0.25 -4.72 17.31
C ASN A 46 -0.86 -5.22 16.38
N ILE A 47 -0.83 -6.52 16.09
CA ILE A 47 -1.71 -7.20 15.15
C ILE A 47 -2.45 -8.31 15.88
N VAL A 48 -3.76 -8.39 15.68
CA VAL A 48 -4.59 -9.53 16.09
C VAL A 48 -5.29 -10.07 14.85
N VAL A 49 -5.15 -11.36 14.58
CA VAL A 49 -5.82 -12.03 13.46
C VAL A 49 -6.82 -13.03 14.02
N LYS A 50 -8.05 -13.00 13.48
CA LYS A 50 -9.14 -13.86 13.92
C LYS A 50 -9.80 -14.58 12.77
N LEU A 51 -10.20 -15.83 13.02
CA LEU A 51 -11.10 -16.62 12.19
C LEU A 51 -12.39 -16.85 12.95
N ASP A 52 -13.51 -16.32 12.44
CA ASP A 52 -14.82 -16.33 13.12
C ASP A 52 -14.76 -15.83 14.58
N GLY A 53 -13.92 -14.80 14.81
CA GLY A 53 -13.74 -14.18 16.13
C GLY A 53 -12.76 -14.89 17.06
N LEU A 54 -12.19 -16.02 16.65
CA LEU A 54 -11.16 -16.76 17.41
C LEU A 54 -9.76 -16.42 16.93
N ASP A 55 -8.84 -16.20 17.87
CA ASP A 55 -7.44 -15.89 17.54
C ASP A 55 -6.80 -17.01 16.72
N CYS A 56 -6.07 -16.64 15.66
CA CYS A 56 -5.38 -17.58 14.80
C CYS A 56 -3.90 -17.22 14.61
N PRO A 57 -3.03 -18.21 14.35
CA PRO A 57 -1.63 -17.93 14.06
C PRO A 57 -1.47 -17.22 12.71
N PHE A 58 -0.46 -16.36 12.63
CA PHE A 58 -0.09 -15.64 11.43
C PHE A 58 1.42 -15.36 11.42
N GLU A 59 1.95 -15.05 10.24
CA GLU A 59 3.33 -14.61 10.05
C GLU A 59 3.34 -13.17 9.52
N THR A 60 4.40 -12.42 9.82
CA THR A 60 4.58 -11.06 9.33
C THR A 60 5.94 -10.89 8.67
N VAL A 61 5.97 -10.12 7.58
CA VAL A 61 7.20 -9.76 6.88
C VAL A 61 7.13 -8.29 6.53
N TYR A 62 8.13 -7.52 6.97
CA TYR A 62 8.29 -6.13 6.54
C TYR A 62 9.33 -6.07 5.42
N ASP A 63 9.02 -5.31 4.38
CA ASP A 63 9.91 -5.03 3.27
C ASP A 63 10.25 -3.55 3.28
N ASP A 64 11.46 -3.21 3.78
CA ASP A 64 11.96 -1.84 3.85
C ASP A 64 12.10 -1.18 2.47
N SER A 65 12.33 -1.97 1.42
CA SER A 65 12.45 -1.44 0.06
C SER A 65 11.10 -0.99 -0.48
N LEU A 66 10.01 -1.68 -0.14
CA LEU A 66 8.67 -1.34 -0.59
C LEU A 66 7.84 -0.59 0.47
N LEU A 67 8.44 -0.29 1.62
CA LEU A 67 7.79 0.28 2.81
C LEU A 67 6.44 -0.40 3.07
N SER A 68 6.49 -1.74 3.12
CA SER A 68 5.27 -2.54 3.16
C SER A 68 5.33 -3.65 4.20
N GLN A 69 4.25 -3.78 4.95
CA GLN A 69 4.04 -4.85 5.94
C GLN A 69 3.10 -5.89 5.34
N SER A 70 3.56 -7.13 5.25
CA SER A 70 2.73 -8.27 4.85
C SER A 70 2.30 -9.08 6.08
N ILE A 71 1.04 -9.54 6.07
CA ILE A 71 0.46 -10.48 7.03
C ILE A 71 0.08 -11.74 6.27
N ILE A 72 0.58 -12.89 6.71
CA ILE A 72 0.40 -14.17 6.06
C ILE A 72 -0.43 -15.08 6.97
N VAL A 73 -1.56 -15.55 6.44
CA VAL A 73 -2.48 -16.45 7.15
C VAL A 73 -2.68 -17.69 6.27
N LYS A 74 -2.37 -18.87 6.80
CA LYS A 74 -2.37 -20.12 6.04
C LYS A 74 -3.62 -20.95 6.36
N GLN A 75 -4.10 -21.71 5.37
CA GLN A 75 -5.17 -22.71 5.57
C GLN A 75 -6.44 -22.16 6.23
N VAL A 76 -6.94 -21.03 5.72
CA VAL A 76 -8.23 -20.46 6.13
C VAL A 76 -9.34 -21.15 5.36
N GLU A 77 -10.30 -21.76 6.06
CA GLU A 77 -11.46 -22.35 5.41
C GLU A 77 -12.31 -21.26 4.75
N THR A 78 -12.78 -21.49 3.52
CA THR A 78 -13.54 -20.45 2.80
C THR A 78 -14.90 -20.11 3.40
N GLN A 79 -15.36 -20.92 4.36
CA GLN A 79 -16.59 -20.68 5.12
C GLN A 79 -16.36 -19.79 6.34
N GLN A 80 -15.10 -19.50 6.70
CA GLN A 80 -14.75 -18.65 7.82
C GLN A 80 -14.59 -17.19 7.39
N THR A 81 -14.88 -16.28 8.30
CA THR A 81 -14.53 -14.86 8.18
C THR A 81 -13.17 -14.60 8.79
N LEU A 82 -12.25 -14.05 7.99
CA LEU A 82 -10.94 -13.60 8.42
C LEU A 82 -11.00 -12.12 8.77
N GLU A 83 -10.58 -11.77 9.98
CA GLU A 83 -10.48 -10.40 10.46
C GLU A 83 -9.05 -10.11 10.91
N ILE A 84 -8.49 -8.98 10.46
CA ILE A 84 -7.17 -8.50 10.83
C ILE A 84 -7.35 -7.14 11.51
N TYR A 85 -7.03 -7.09 12.79
CA TYR A 85 -7.06 -5.90 13.61
C TYR A 85 -5.64 -5.37 13.74
N ILE A 86 -5.43 -4.10 13.38
CA ILE A 86 -4.14 -3.43 13.45
C ILE A 86 -4.32 -2.20 14.32
N LYS A 87 -3.45 -2.02 15.31
CA LYS A 87 -3.43 -0.82 16.16
C LYS A 87 -2.21 0.03 15.88
N ASP A 88 -2.37 1.33 16.14
CA ASP A 88 -1.31 2.33 16.01
C ASP A 88 -0.65 2.33 14.61
N ILE A 89 -1.44 2.09 13.55
CA ILE A 89 -0.92 2.10 12.18
C ILE A 89 -0.44 3.52 11.80
N LYS A 90 0.73 3.60 11.18
CA LYS A 90 1.34 4.86 10.74
C LYS A 90 1.72 4.78 9.27
N SER A 91 1.48 5.89 8.56
CA SER A 91 1.93 6.05 7.19
C SER A 91 3.45 6.19 7.16
N ALA A 92 4.11 5.49 6.25
CA ALA A 92 5.48 5.79 5.89
C ALA A 92 5.46 6.98 4.92
N GLU A 93 5.92 8.15 5.36
CA GLU A 93 5.86 9.40 4.59
C GLU A 93 6.68 9.37 3.29
N ASN A 94 7.60 8.41 3.14
CA ASN A 94 8.66 8.47 2.13
C ASN A 94 8.44 7.60 0.89
N LEU A 95 7.32 6.86 0.75
CA LEU A 95 7.15 6.03 -0.46
C LEU A 95 6.88 6.90 -1.69
N VAL A 96 6.11 7.98 -1.55
CA VAL A 96 5.81 8.90 -2.66
C VAL A 96 7.09 9.57 -3.17
N GLU A 97 7.92 10.08 -2.26
CA GLU A 97 9.23 10.67 -2.60
C GLU A 97 10.13 9.64 -3.28
N LYS A 98 10.22 8.43 -2.72
CA LYS A 98 11.02 7.35 -3.28
C LYS A 98 10.56 6.93 -4.68
N ASP A 99 9.28 6.65 -4.87
CA ASP A 99 8.71 6.19 -6.14
C ASP A 99 8.91 7.29 -7.22
N ALA A 100 8.77 8.56 -6.84
CA ALA A 100 9.02 9.68 -7.75
C ALA A 100 10.51 9.81 -8.12
N MET A 101 11.43 9.63 -7.16
CA MET A 101 12.87 9.62 -7.42
C MET A 101 13.29 8.45 -8.33
N GLU A 102 12.74 7.25 -8.12
CA GLU A 102 13.02 6.09 -8.97
C GLU A 102 12.55 6.34 -10.41
N LEU A 103 11.35 6.91 -10.59
CA LEU A 103 10.84 7.30 -11.90
C LEU A 103 11.75 8.32 -12.59
N ILE A 104 12.21 9.36 -11.88
CA ILE A 104 13.13 10.38 -12.43
C ILE A 104 14.48 9.76 -12.79
N ALA A 105 15.00 8.88 -11.94
CA ALA A 105 16.26 8.19 -12.17
C ALA A 105 16.22 7.37 -13.47
N GLU A 106 15.09 6.73 -13.79
CA GLU A 106 14.89 5.95 -15.02
C GLU A 106 14.56 6.78 -16.27
N ALA A 107 14.02 7.98 -16.11
CA ALA A 107 13.62 8.84 -17.23
C ALA A 107 14.79 9.19 -18.17
N GLN A 108 14.57 9.22 -19.49
CA GLN A 108 15.62 9.61 -20.46
C GLN A 108 15.61 11.12 -20.71
N ILE A 109 15.96 11.88 -19.68
CA ILE A 109 16.06 13.36 -19.70
C ILE A 109 17.48 13.82 -19.33
N GLU A 110 17.75 15.11 -19.50
CA GLU A 110 19.04 15.70 -19.13
C GLU A 110 19.37 15.47 -17.65
N TYR A 111 20.62 15.14 -17.35
CA TYR A 111 21.05 14.80 -15.99
C TYR A 111 20.85 15.95 -14.99
N VAL A 112 21.13 17.17 -15.42
CA VAL A 112 20.92 18.38 -14.59
C VAL A 112 19.45 18.51 -14.21
N LEU A 113 18.54 18.30 -15.16
CA LEU A 113 17.10 18.33 -14.91
C LEU A 113 16.66 17.23 -13.93
N LYS A 114 17.27 16.03 -13.96
CA LYS A 114 17.01 15.00 -12.94
C LYS A 114 17.38 15.46 -11.54
N GLU A 115 18.56 16.07 -11.39
CA GLU A 115 19.02 16.56 -10.09
C GLU A 115 18.10 17.67 -9.56
N GLU A 116 17.66 18.58 -10.43
CA GLU A 116 16.71 19.64 -10.08
C GLU A 116 15.35 19.08 -9.64
N LEU A 117 14.80 18.10 -10.37
CA LEU A 117 13.53 17.45 -10.03
C LEU A 117 13.62 16.68 -8.70
N ILE A 118 14.71 15.94 -8.47
CA ILE A 118 14.93 15.21 -7.22
C ILE A 118 15.05 16.20 -6.05
N ALA A 119 15.82 17.28 -6.22
CA ALA A 119 15.97 18.31 -5.20
C ALA A 119 14.63 18.97 -4.86
N LEU A 120 13.83 19.28 -5.88
CA LEU A 120 12.49 19.87 -5.73
C LEU A 120 11.58 18.94 -4.90
N ILE A 121 11.47 17.66 -5.28
CA ILE A 121 10.60 16.69 -4.58
C ILE A 121 11.04 16.48 -3.12
N SER A 122 12.34 16.47 -2.84
CA SER A 122 12.83 16.34 -1.47
C SER A 122 12.54 17.57 -0.61
N GLN A 123 12.59 18.77 -1.18
CA GLN A 123 12.56 20.03 -0.44
C GLN A 123 11.16 20.62 -0.30
N GLU A 124 10.32 20.55 -1.33
CA GLU A 124 9.00 21.16 -1.32
C GLU A 124 7.96 20.22 -0.70
N LYS A 125 7.39 20.63 0.44
CA LYS A 125 6.40 19.83 1.18
C LYS A 125 4.96 20.27 0.89
N ASN A 126 4.77 21.41 0.22
CA ASN A 126 3.47 21.88 -0.25
C ASN A 126 3.16 21.28 -1.61
N GLU A 127 2.28 20.28 -1.62
CA GLU A 127 1.83 19.56 -2.82
C GLU A 127 1.43 20.50 -3.97
N LYS A 128 0.73 21.61 -3.70
CA LYS A 128 0.29 22.53 -4.76
C LYS A 128 1.45 23.29 -5.39
N VAL A 129 2.43 23.69 -4.58
CA VAL A 129 3.63 24.38 -5.05
C VAL A 129 4.48 23.40 -5.86
N LEU A 130 4.69 22.19 -5.32
CA LEU A 130 5.41 21.11 -5.99
C LEU A 130 4.82 20.81 -7.39
N ILE A 131 3.50 20.62 -7.48
CA ILE A 131 2.81 20.38 -8.75
C ILE A 131 3.01 21.55 -9.73
N SER A 132 2.93 22.79 -9.24
CA SER A 132 3.07 23.99 -10.08
C SER A 132 4.49 24.14 -10.63
N GLU A 133 5.50 23.85 -9.80
CA GLU A 133 6.91 23.91 -10.21
C GLU A 133 7.25 22.78 -11.17
N LEU A 134 6.80 21.54 -10.90
CA LEU A 134 6.94 20.43 -11.84
C LEU A 134 6.34 20.76 -13.22
N ALA A 135 5.15 21.37 -13.27
CA ALA A 135 4.51 21.76 -14.52
C ALA A 135 5.30 22.81 -15.32
N SER A 136 6.20 23.54 -14.65
CA SER A 136 7.08 24.54 -15.30
C SER A 136 8.38 23.93 -15.82
N MET A 137 8.82 22.80 -15.24
CA MET A 137 10.08 22.16 -15.55
C MET A 137 9.94 21.04 -16.59
N ILE A 138 8.79 20.37 -16.61
CA ILE A 138 8.55 19.18 -17.42
C ILE A 138 7.11 19.16 -17.95
N ASP A 139 6.91 18.48 -19.08
CA ASP A 139 5.62 18.30 -19.72
C ASP A 139 5.38 16.83 -20.12
N GLY A 140 4.18 16.56 -20.63
CA GLY A 140 3.81 15.26 -21.19
C GLY A 140 3.81 14.12 -20.18
N ASP A 141 4.30 12.95 -20.61
CA ASP A 141 4.14 11.68 -19.91
C ASP A 141 4.86 11.65 -18.54
N LEU A 142 6.04 12.27 -18.44
CA LEU A 142 6.79 12.32 -17.19
C LEU A 142 6.08 13.17 -16.13
N PHE A 143 5.53 14.32 -16.54
CA PHE A 143 4.73 15.16 -15.64
C PHE A 143 3.49 14.40 -15.18
N GLY A 144 2.75 13.76 -16.10
CA GLY A 144 1.58 12.96 -15.75
C GLY A 144 1.89 11.86 -14.73
N ALA A 145 2.93 11.07 -14.99
CA ALA A 145 3.33 9.98 -14.09
C ALA A 145 3.79 10.48 -12.70
N LEU A 146 4.53 11.60 -12.64
CA LEU A 146 4.92 12.20 -11.36
C LEU A 146 3.73 12.72 -10.58
N ILE A 147 2.74 13.34 -11.23
CA ILE A 147 1.51 13.80 -10.56
C ILE A 147 0.73 12.62 -9.98
N GLU A 148 0.61 11.51 -10.72
CA GLU A 148 -0.06 10.31 -10.22
C GLU A 148 0.62 9.78 -8.95
N ILE A 149 1.94 9.75 -8.91
CA ILE A 149 2.70 9.31 -7.73
C ILE A 149 2.53 10.30 -6.57
N ILE A 150 2.73 11.60 -6.83
CA ILE A 150 2.72 12.67 -5.80
C ILE A 150 1.34 12.81 -5.15
N THR A 151 0.27 12.57 -5.90
CA THR A 151 -1.11 12.70 -5.42
C THR A 151 -1.71 11.38 -4.93
N ALA A 152 -0.96 10.27 -4.96
CA ALA A 152 -1.42 8.98 -4.46
C ALA A 152 -1.66 9.05 -2.95
N ARG A 153 -2.94 9.06 -2.55
CA ARG A 153 -3.41 9.03 -1.16
C ARG A 153 -4.28 7.81 -0.90
#